data_AF-A0A903VD79-F1
#
_entry.id   AF-A0A903VD79-F1
#
_cell.length_a   1.000
_cell.length_b   1.000
_cell.length_c   1.000
_cell.angle_alpha   90.00
_cell.angle_beta   90.00
_cell.angle_gamma   90.00
#
_symmetry.space_group_name_H-M   'P 1'
#
loop_
_entity.id
_entity.type
_entity.pdbx_description
1 polymer ?
#
loop_
_entity_poly.entity_id
_entity_poly.type
_entity_poly.pdbx_seq_one_letter_code
_entity_poly.pdbx_strand_id
1 'polypeptide(L)'
;HLFGRSPKVTNLSDISLIRSNLLFVGTHFIILNSLILLVLGDWIAIVVHLVKHFNGADQAPNNTVVRENGTDGTKADDVLEYLNLKGLPHYLSLAITGSFIIYFGVGGFIHWYYYVNKRDRPHEWKCQPEKFLSPELELHEIFVGGFSMLIMSCLSGILSCYAMNNGRLLTLYYRWDEYGWWWFFAQIVVIFLYQDYLTYWLHRIYHWPFLYKHFHKLHHTYKQPTAFSVTAIHPVEILHVQLTMLLPIFTIPTHWAAFYFVEIYTYAHGILNHSGVNIKSFWWQPWQPDTMFHDNHHQYFHVNFGFNIGLWDVIHGTYRRKDRVYSEEIYGGKGKDFKEASQLELEKDIAERKLENPNAYRNNVHQYDLDEREITDLIRQNKKQKSN
;
A
#
# COMPACT_ATOMS: atom_id res chain seq x y z
N HIS A 1 -23.22 -16.52 27.35
CA HIS A 1 -24.34 -16.54 26.38
C HIS A 1 -23.92 -16.10 24.97
N LEU A 2 -22.68 -16.39 24.57
CA LEU A 2 -22.17 -16.22 23.20
C LEU A 2 -22.15 -17.62 22.56
N PHE A 3 -22.30 -17.71 21.23
CA PHE A 3 -22.59 -18.90 20.41
C PHE A 3 -24.08 -19.19 20.20
N GLY A 4 -24.71 -18.34 19.38
CA GLY A 4 -25.97 -18.68 18.70
C GLY A 4 -25.71 -19.69 17.57
N ARG A 5 -26.63 -20.65 17.43
CA ARG A 5 -26.61 -21.78 16.49
C ARG A 5 -26.40 -21.35 15.02
N SER A 6 -25.64 -22.14 14.25
CA SER A 6 -25.53 -21.97 12.80
C SER A 6 -26.85 -22.34 12.10
N PRO A 7 -27.24 -21.67 11.00
CA PRO A 7 -28.37 -22.10 10.19
C PRO A 7 -28.00 -23.36 9.40
N LYS A 8 -28.92 -24.34 9.34
CA LYS A 8 -28.85 -25.45 8.39
C LYS A 8 -29.21 -24.92 7.01
N VAL A 9 -28.30 -25.06 6.05
CA VAL A 9 -28.54 -24.77 4.63
C VAL A 9 -29.46 -25.87 4.07
N THR A 10 -30.65 -25.51 3.59
CA THR A 10 -31.65 -26.47 3.12
C THR A 10 -32.14 -26.23 1.69
N ASN A 11 -31.44 -25.44 0.86
CA ASN A 11 -31.90 -25.17 -0.51
C ASN A 11 -30.81 -25.28 -1.58
N LEU A 12 -31.14 -25.92 -2.70
CA LEU A 12 -30.25 -26.13 -3.85
C LEU A 12 -29.83 -24.82 -4.55
N SER A 13 -30.59 -23.73 -4.34
CA SER A 13 -30.24 -22.36 -4.79
C SER A 13 -29.05 -21.76 -4.04
N ASP A 14 -28.79 -22.18 -2.80
CA ASP A 14 -27.64 -21.69 -2.02
C ASP A 14 -26.34 -22.32 -2.54
N ILE A 15 -26.40 -23.54 -3.08
CA ILE A 15 -25.24 -24.25 -3.64
C ILE A 15 -24.79 -23.63 -4.96
N SER A 16 -25.72 -23.11 -5.79
CA SER A 16 -25.34 -22.40 -7.01
C SER A 16 -24.73 -21.02 -6.71
N LEU A 17 -25.25 -20.30 -5.71
CA LEU A 17 -24.68 -19.03 -5.24
C LEU A 17 -23.30 -19.21 -4.58
N ILE A 18 -23.11 -20.30 -3.84
CA ILE A 18 -21.81 -20.69 -3.27
C ILE A 18 -20.83 -21.08 -4.38
N ARG A 19 -21.27 -21.80 -5.42
CA ARG A 19 -20.43 -22.15 -6.57
C ARG A 19 -20.05 -20.93 -7.42
N SER A 20 -20.97 -19.98 -7.65
CA SER A 20 -20.66 -18.74 -8.37
C SER A 20 -19.70 -17.86 -7.57
N ASN A 21 -19.86 -17.78 -6.24
CA ASN A 21 -18.94 -17.07 -5.36
C ASN A 21 -17.57 -17.77 -5.26
N LEU A 22 -17.50 -19.10 -5.25
CA LEU A 22 -16.24 -19.86 -5.27
C LEU A 22 -15.50 -19.76 -6.61
N LEU A 23 -16.21 -19.74 -7.74
CA LEU A 23 -15.63 -19.51 -9.07
C LEU A 23 -15.19 -18.04 -9.24
N PHE A 24 -15.96 -17.08 -8.72
CA PHE A 24 -15.61 -15.67 -8.72
C PHE A 24 -14.38 -15.40 -7.83
N VAL A 25 -14.36 -15.93 -6.61
CA VAL A 25 -13.22 -15.86 -5.67
C VAL A 25 -12.03 -16.64 -6.21
N GLY A 26 -12.21 -17.81 -6.82
CA GLY A 26 -11.13 -18.62 -7.38
C GLY A 26 -10.45 -17.98 -8.59
N THR A 27 -11.22 -17.33 -9.47
CA THR A 27 -10.67 -16.63 -10.65
C THR A 27 -9.96 -15.33 -10.24
N HIS A 28 -10.52 -14.58 -9.28
CA HIS A 28 -9.83 -13.45 -8.67
C HIS A 28 -8.63 -13.90 -7.85
N PHE A 29 -8.66 -15.05 -7.18
CA PHE A 29 -7.54 -15.59 -6.42
C PHE A 29 -6.39 -16.01 -7.34
N ILE A 30 -6.64 -16.67 -8.48
CA ILE A 30 -5.55 -17.03 -9.41
C ILE A 30 -5.00 -15.79 -10.10
N ILE A 31 -5.86 -14.87 -10.56
CA ILE A 31 -5.42 -13.62 -11.19
C ILE A 31 -4.70 -12.75 -10.18
N LEU A 32 -5.23 -12.58 -8.96
CA LEU A 32 -4.61 -11.78 -7.92
C LEU A 32 -3.37 -12.43 -7.33
N ASN A 33 -3.26 -13.75 -7.17
CA ASN A 33 -2.00 -14.39 -6.73
C ASN A 33 -0.93 -14.40 -7.83
N SER A 34 -1.34 -14.55 -9.10
CA SER A 34 -0.43 -14.39 -10.23
C SER A 34 0.02 -12.94 -10.38
N LEU A 35 -0.88 -11.98 -10.12
CA LEU A 35 -0.57 -10.54 -10.08
C LEU A 35 0.23 -10.17 -8.83
N ILE A 36 -0.02 -10.77 -7.65
CA ILE A 36 0.74 -10.59 -6.40
C ILE A 36 2.17 -11.04 -6.63
N LEU A 37 2.41 -12.14 -7.34
CA LEU A 37 3.77 -12.49 -7.75
C LEU A 37 4.42 -11.45 -8.67
N LEU A 38 3.64 -10.58 -9.33
CA LEU A 38 4.04 -9.57 -10.32
C LEU A 38 4.16 -8.13 -9.80
N VAL A 39 4.20 -7.84 -8.50
CA VAL A 39 3.89 -6.44 -8.09
C VAL A 39 5.09 -5.51 -7.95
N LEU A 40 6.34 -5.91 -7.71
CA LEU A 40 7.28 -4.89 -7.17
C LEU A 40 7.96 -3.89 -8.09
N GLY A 41 8.05 -4.13 -9.38
CA GLY A 41 8.97 -3.40 -10.25
C GLY A 41 10.44 -3.78 -10.04
N ASP A 42 10.76 -4.35 -8.87
CA ASP A 42 12.05 -4.92 -8.50
C ASP A 42 12.28 -6.35 -8.97
N TRP A 43 11.69 -6.73 -10.10
CA TRP A 43 11.99 -8.03 -10.72
C TRP A 43 13.47 -8.21 -11.00
N ILE A 44 14.20 -7.11 -11.24
CA ILE A 44 15.64 -7.16 -11.42
C ILE A 44 16.29 -7.55 -10.13
N ALA A 45 15.92 -6.92 -9.02
CA ALA A 45 16.50 -7.24 -7.73
C ALA A 45 16.25 -8.72 -7.40
N ILE A 46 15.03 -9.21 -7.63
CA ILE A 46 14.68 -10.62 -7.49
C ILE A 46 15.54 -11.51 -8.41
N VAL A 47 15.66 -11.19 -9.70
CA VAL A 47 16.48 -11.94 -10.67
C VAL A 47 17.96 -11.91 -10.29
N VAL A 48 18.47 -10.75 -9.89
CA VAL A 48 19.80 -10.53 -9.34
C VAL A 48 20.06 -11.48 -8.19
N HIS A 49 19.14 -11.52 -7.24
CA HIS A 49 19.31 -12.35 -6.07
C HIS A 49 19.12 -13.84 -6.38
N LEU A 50 18.25 -14.20 -7.33
CA LEU A 50 18.13 -15.57 -7.86
C LEU A 50 19.43 -16.02 -8.53
N VAL A 51 20.01 -15.18 -9.41
CA VAL A 51 21.29 -15.47 -10.08
C VAL A 51 22.39 -15.67 -9.04
N LYS A 52 22.49 -14.79 -8.05
CA LYS A 52 23.47 -14.92 -6.97
C LYS A 52 23.21 -16.13 -6.06
N HIS A 53 21.95 -16.48 -5.83
CA HIS A 53 21.57 -17.67 -5.07
C HIS A 53 22.03 -18.96 -5.77
N PHE A 54 21.76 -19.09 -7.07
CA PHE A 54 22.05 -20.32 -7.82
C PHE A 54 23.48 -20.42 -8.35
N ASN A 55 24.18 -19.30 -8.56
CA ASN A 55 25.59 -19.30 -8.97
C ASN A 55 26.55 -19.43 -7.77
N GLY A 56 26.03 -19.48 -6.54
CA GLY A 56 26.80 -19.49 -5.30
C GLY A 56 27.10 -18.08 -4.80
N ALA A 57 26.74 -17.81 -3.54
CA ALA A 57 26.94 -16.52 -2.88
C ALA A 57 28.41 -16.04 -2.88
N ASP A 58 29.35 -16.99 -2.99
CA ASP A 58 30.79 -16.77 -3.01
C ASP A 58 31.41 -16.62 -4.41
N GLN A 59 30.62 -16.77 -5.50
CA GLN A 59 31.10 -16.66 -6.88
C GLN A 59 30.82 -15.30 -7.53
N ALA A 60 30.85 -14.20 -6.77
CA ALA A 60 31.19 -12.95 -7.44
C ALA A 60 32.67 -13.02 -7.86
N PRO A 61 33.10 -12.34 -8.93
CA PRO A 61 34.50 -12.33 -9.34
C PRO A 61 35.35 -12.02 -8.12
N ASN A 62 36.41 -12.81 -7.95
CA ASN A 62 37.38 -12.68 -6.88
C ASN A 62 38.13 -11.35 -7.06
N ASN A 63 37.50 -10.23 -6.76
CA ASN A 63 38.09 -8.90 -6.77
C ASN A 63 38.85 -8.72 -5.44
N THR A 64 39.74 -9.66 -5.13
CA THR A 64 40.95 -9.32 -4.40
C THR A 64 41.63 -8.23 -5.20
N VAL A 65 41.60 -7.00 -4.67
CA VAL A 65 42.34 -5.86 -5.19
C VAL A 65 43.83 -6.19 -5.08
N VAL A 66 44.36 -6.90 -6.08
CA VAL A 66 45.78 -6.83 -6.39
C VAL A 66 45.91 -5.53 -7.17
N ARG A 67 46.31 -4.46 -6.47
CA ARG A 67 46.81 -3.26 -7.13
C ARG A 67 48.07 -3.65 -7.90
N GLU A 68 47.93 -3.96 -9.18
CA GLU A 68 49.03 -3.68 -10.09
C GLU A 68 49.14 -2.17 -10.19
N ASN A 69 50.29 -1.65 -9.77
CA ASN A 69 50.61 -0.24 -9.89
C ASN A 69 50.50 0.19 -11.35
N GLY A 70 49.43 0.88 -11.71
CA GLY A 70 49.35 1.60 -12.97
C GLY A 70 48.05 1.41 -13.73
N THR A 71 46.97 2.05 -13.28
CA THR A 71 45.96 2.59 -14.20
C THR A 71 45.57 3.97 -13.71
N ASP A 72 45.71 4.96 -14.60
CA ASP A 72 45.24 6.34 -14.39
C ASP A 72 43.76 6.31 -14.00
N GLY A 73 43.46 6.61 -12.73
CA GLY A 73 42.10 6.59 -12.15
C GLY A 73 41.16 7.66 -12.70
N THR A 74 40.87 7.61 -14.00
CA THR A 74 40.13 8.63 -14.76
C THR A 74 39.02 8.05 -15.63
N LYS A 75 38.81 6.73 -15.68
CA LYS A 75 37.69 6.13 -16.41
C LYS A 75 36.51 5.90 -15.46
N ALA A 76 35.32 6.26 -15.90
CA ALA A 76 34.08 6.10 -15.13
C ALA A 76 33.87 4.66 -14.61
N ASP A 77 34.35 3.66 -15.35
CA ASP A 77 34.30 2.25 -14.97
C ASP A 77 35.12 1.94 -13.71
N ASP A 78 36.27 2.58 -13.51
CA ASP A 78 37.12 2.38 -12.33
C ASP A 78 36.43 2.94 -11.07
N VAL A 79 35.72 4.06 -11.21
CA VAL A 79 34.93 4.67 -10.12
C VAL A 79 33.73 3.80 -9.78
N LEU A 80 33.00 3.30 -10.80
CA LEU A 80 31.86 2.41 -10.58
C LEU A 80 32.32 1.10 -9.94
N GLU A 81 33.45 0.54 -10.34
CA GLU A 81 34.01 -0.66 -9.71
C GLU A 81 34.41 -0.41 -8.25
N TYR A 82 35.04 0.73 -7.95
CA TYR A 82 35.38 1.15 -6.58
C TYR A 82 34.14 1.27 -5.68
N LEU A 83 33.01 1.72 -6.21
CA LEU A 83 31.75 1.88 -5.48
C LEU A 83 30.89 0.60 -5.42
N ASN A 84 31.37 -0.54 -5.94
CA ASN A 84 30.58 -1.76 -6.15
C ASN A 84 29.34 -1.51 -7.05
N LEU A 85 29.47 -0.67 -8.07
CA LEU A 85 28.41 -0.30 -9.02
C LEU A 85 28.77 -0.67 -10.48
N LYS A 86 29.60 -1.68 -10.68
CA LYS A 86 29.99 -2.17 -12.01
C LYS A 86 28.76 -2.65 -12.78
N GLY A 87 28.56 -2.12 -13.98
CA GLY A 87 27.40 -2.41 -14.83
C GLY A 87 26.13 -1.65 -14.48
N LEU A 88 26.21 -0.58 -13.66
CA LEU A 88 25.04 0.20 -13.21
C LEU A 88 24.02 0.54 -14.30
N PRO A 89 24.37 0.99 -15.53
CA PRO A 89 23.38 1.29 -16.56
C PRO A 89 22.46 0.11 -16.88
N HIS A 90 22.97 -1.12 -16.86
CA HIS A 90 22.19 -2.32 -17.12
C HIS A 90 21.14 -2.55 -16.02
N TYR A 91 21.55 -2.47 -14.75
CA TYR A 91 20.64 -2.63 -13.61
C TYR A 91 19.58 -1.53 -13.57
N LEU A 92 19.95 -0.29 -13.89
CA LEU A 92 19.01 0.83 -14.00
C LEU A 92 18.00 0.60 -15.12
N SER A 93 18.45 0.30 -16.35
CA SER A 93 17.55 0.09 -17.49
C SER A 93 16.56 -1.02 -17.23
N LEU A 94 17.04 -2.13 -16.67
CA LEU A 94 16.18 -3.24 -16.33
C LEU A 94 15.21 -2.85 -15.20
N ALA A 95 15.66 -2.27 -14.09
CA ALA A 95 14.78 -1.89 -12.96
C ALA A 95 13.67 -0.93 -13.39
N ILE A 96 14.03 0.09 -14.18
CA ILE A 96 13.05 1.03 -14.75
C ILE A 96 12.05 0.29 -15.63
N THR A 97 12.53 -0.55 -16.54
CA THR A 97 11.64 -1.29 -17.45
C THR A 97 10.71 -2.24 -16.71
N GLY A 98 11.22 -2.99 -15.72
CA GLY A 98 10.43 -3.90 -14.89
C GLY A 98 9.33 -3.17 -14.10
N SER A 99 9.69 -2.05 -13.47
CA SER A 99 8.75 -1.19 -12.75
C SER A 99 7.64 -0.63 -13.64
N PHE A 100 7.98 -0.12 -14.82
CA PHE A 100 6.96 0.44 -15.71
C PHE A 100 6.07 -0.63 -16.35
N ILE A 101 6.60 -1.83 -16.62
CA ILE A 101 5.78 -2.98 -17.04
C ILE A 101 4.72 -3.31 -16.00
N ILE A 102 5.05 -3.26 -14.72
CA ILE A 102 4.08 -3.57 -13.66
C ILE A 102 3.15 -2.42 -13.39
N TYR A 103 3.68 -1.20 -13.31
CA TYR A 103 2.90 0.00 -13.07
C TYR A 103 1.76 0.11 -14.10
N PHE A 104 2.07 -0.04 -15.39
CA PHE A 104 1.06 -0.06 -16.44
C PHE A 104 0.38 -1.41 -16.62
N GLY A 105 1.04 -2.53 -16.29
CA GLY A 105 0.46 -3.86 -16.40
C GLY A 105 -0.64 -4.10 -15.37
N VAL A 106 -0.30 -4.04 -14.08
CA VAL A 106 -1.24 -4.25 -12.96
C VAL A 106 -2.15 -3.04 -12.81
N GLY A 107 -1.59 -1.83 -12.68
CA GLY A 107 -2.37 -0.61 -12.50
C GLY A 107 -3.26 -0.33 -13.70
N GLY A 108 -2.73 -0.46 -14.91
CA GLY A 108 -3.50 -0.30 -16.15
C GLY A 108 -4.55 -1.39 -16.36
N PHE A 109 -4.30 -2.64 -15.98
CA PHE A 109 -5.33 -3.69 -16.02
C PHE A 109 -6.48 -3.40 -15.06
N ILE A 110 -6.20 -3.04 -13.80
CA ILE A 110 -7.23 -2.68 -12.81
C ILE A 110 -8.04 -1.48 -13.31
N HIS A 111 -7.34 -0.45 -13.81
CA HIS A 111 -7.97 0.74 -14.36
C HIS A 111 -8.87 0.40 -15.56
N TRP A 112 -8.36 -0.31 -16.56
CA TRP A 112 -9.16 -0.76 -17.71
C TRP A 112 -10.37 -1.60 -17.26
N TYR A 113 -10.17 -2.59 -16.40
CA TYR A 113 -11.23 -3.53 -16.05
C TYR A 113 -12.37 -2.88 -15.27
N TYR A 114 -12.05 -1.99 -14.33
CA TYR A 114 -13.05 -1.34 -13.46
C TYR A 114 -13.51 0.02 -13.98
N TYR A 115 -12.56 0.91 -14.30
CA TYR A 115 -12.85 2.31 -14.63
C TYR A 115 -13.25 2.53 -16.10
N VAL A 116 -12.96 1.57 -16.98
CA VAL A 116 -13.37 1.61 -18.40
C VAL A 116 -14.46 0.55 -18.68
N ASN A 117 -14.17 -0.74 -18.44
CA ASN A 117 -15.05 -1.84 -18.85
C ASN A 117 -16.28 -2.04 -17.93
N LYS A 118 -16.22 -1.63 -16.66
CA LYS A 118 -17.34 -1.70 -15.70
C LYS A 118 -17.84 -0.34 -15.23
N ARG A 119 -17.54 0.72 -16.00
CA ARG A 119 -17.85 2.10 -15.60
C ARG A 119 -19.34 2.37 -15.42
N ASP A 120 -20.19 1.64 -16.14
CA ASP A 120 -21.65 1.74 -16.15
C ASP A 120 -22.33 1.22 -14.87
N ARG A 121 -21.60 0.50 -14.01
CA ARG A 121 -22.14 -0.16 -12.81
C ARG A 121 -21.25 0.01 -11.57
N PRO A 122 -20.93 1.26 -11.16
CA PRO A 122 -20.00 1.52 -10.07
C PRO A 122 -20.49 1.00 -8.72
N HIS A 123 -21.80 0.90 -8.49
CA HIS A 123 -22.35 0.35 -7.24
C HIS A 123 -21.99 -1.12 -6.99
N GLU A 124 -21.63 -1.87 -8.04
CA GLU A 124 -21.21 -3.27 -7.90
C GLU A 124 -19.79 -3.38 -7.33
N TRP A 125 -18.91 -2.41 -7.59
CA TRP A 125 -17.47 -2.58 -7.39
C TRP A 125 -16.74 -1.41 -6.74
N LYS A 126 -17.25 -0.18 -6.77
CA LYS A 126 -16.52 1.01 -6.29
C LYS A 126 -16.84 1.30 -4.83
N CYS A 127 -15.85 1.79 -4.07
CA CYS A 127 -16.02 2.24 -2.70
C CYS A 127 -16.92 3.49 -2.60
N GLN A 128 -16.69 4.47 -3.47
CA GLN A 128 -17.52 5.68 -3.63
C GLN A 128 -18.16 5.69 -5.04
N PRO A 129 -19.35 5.09 -5.24
CA PRO A 129 -19.91 4.84 -6.57
C PRO A 129 -20.25 6.09 -7.39
N GLU A 130 -20.63 7.16 -6.70
CA GLU A 130 -21.09 8.42 -7.32
C GLU A 130 -19.95 9.40 -7.63
N LYS A 131 -18.73 9.10 -7.20
CA LYS A 131 -17.58 9.99 -7.36
C LYS A 131 -16.47 9.31 -8.16
N PHE A 132 -15.96 10.02 -9.14
CA PHE A 132 -14.78 9.64 -9.93
C PHE A 132 -13.83 10.83 -9.98
N LEU A 133 -12.54 10.56 -10.14
CA LEU A 133 -11.59 11.60 -10.48
C LEU A 133 -11.95 12.22 -11.83
N SER A 134 -11.63 13.51 -12.00
CA SER A 134 -11.71 14.12 -13.32
C SER A 134 -10.60 13.56 -14.22
N PRO A 135 -10.79 13.52 -15.55
CA PRO A 135 -9.74 13.05 -16.46
C PRO A 135 -8.40 13.76 -16.28
N GLU A 136 -8.41 15.04 -15.94
CA GLU A 136 -7.20 15.83 -15.67
C GLU A 136 -6.48 15.35 -14.41
N LEU A 137 -7.23 15.03 -13.35
CA LEU A 137 -6.67 14.49 -12.12
C LEU A 137 -6.18 13.05 -12.29
N GLU A 138 -6.88 12.22 -13.06
CA GLU A 138 -6.43 10.86 -13.38
C GLU A 138 -5.10 10.88 -14.17
N LEU A 139 -4.97 11.75 -15.17
CA LEU A 139 -3.73 11.91 -15.91
C LEU A 139 -2.60 12.46 -15.03
N HIS A 140 -2.91 13.42 -14.18
CA HIS A 140 -1.96 13.98 -13.22
C HIS A 140 -1.47 12.91 -12.23
N GLU A 141 -2.38 12.08 -11.71
CA GLU A 141 -2.07 10.94 -10.85
C GLU A 141 -1.11 9.96 -11.52
N ILE A 142 -1.43 9.53 -12.75
CA ILE A 142 -0.59 8.60 -13.50
C ILE A 142 0.79 9.17 -13.75
N PHE A 143 0.89 10.47 -14.08
CA PHE A 143 2.15 11.13 -14.33
C PHE A 143 3.00 11.26 -13.06
N VAL A 144 2.43 11.76 -11.96
CA VAL A 144 3.13 11.90 -10.68
C VAL A 144 3.56 10.52 -10.17
N GLY A 145 2.67 9.53 -10.22
CA GLY A 145 2.97 8.16 -9.83
C GLY A 145 4.05 7.53 -10.69
N GLY A 146 4.06 7.78 -12.00
CA GLY A 146 5.10 7.32 -12.92
C GLY A 146 6.46 7.99 -12.63
N PHE A 147 6.47 9.27 -12.30
CA PHE A 147 7.69 9.98 -11.91
C PHE A 147 8.27 9.44 -10.58
N SER A 148 7.42 9.19 -9.59
CA SER A 148 7.83 8.54 -8.34
C SER A 148 8.35 7.12 -8.57
N MET A 149 7.69 6.35 -9.43
CA MET A 149 8.16 5.02 -9.83
C MET A 149 9.53 5.06 -10.49
N LEU A 150 9.83 6.05 -11.33
CA LEU A 150 11.15 6.23 -11.91
C LEU A 150 12.22 6.43 -10.82
N ILE A 151 11.96 7.30 -9.84
CA ILE A 151 12.89 7.53 -8.71
C ILE A 151 13.14 6.23 -7.94
N MET A 152 12.08 5.51 -7.57
CA MET A 152 12.19 4.24 -6.84
C MET A 152 12.97 3.19 -7.64
N SER A 153 12.69 3.08 -8.94
CA SER A 153 13.35 2.12 -9.83
C SER A 153 14.84 2.41 -9.98
N CYS A 154 15.23 3.68 -10.01
CA CYS A 154 16.64 4.06 -10.00
C CYS A 154 17.33 3.64 -8.70
N LEU A 155 16.70 3.89 -7.55
CA LEU A 155 17.23 3.50 -6.24
C LEU A 155 17.37 1.97 -6.13
N SER A 156 16.36 1.23 -6.55
CA SER A 156 16.40 -0.22 -6.62
C SER A 156 17.49 -0.73 -7.58
N GLY A 157 17.62 -0.14 -8.77
CA GLY A 157 18.66 -0.51 -9.73
C GLY A 157 20.07 -0.30 -9.16
N ILE A 158 20.29 0.80 -8.45
CA ILE A 158 21.55 1.06 -7.73
C ILE A 158 21.79 0.00 -6.65
N LEU A 159 20.78 -0.28 -5.82
CA LEU A 159 20.88 -1.24 -4.73
C LEU A 159 21.11 -2.68 -5.22
N SER A 160 20.42 -3.07 -6.30
CA SER A 160 20.58 -4.36 -6.97
C SER A 160 21.98 -4.52 -7.54
N CYS A 161 22.50 -3.46 -8.19
CA CYS A 161 23.87 -3.41 -8.69
C CYS A 161 24.86 -3.56 -7.53
N TYR A 162 24.66 -2.81 -6.44
CA TYR A 162 25.48 -2.87 -5.24
C TYR A 162 25.49 -4.27 -4.61
N ALA A 163 24.32 -4.91 -4.50
CA ALA A 163 24.18 -6.26 -3.98
C ALA A 163 24.87 -7.32 -4.84
N MET A 164 24.79 -7.21 -6.17
CA MET A 164 25.49 -8.13 -7.09
C MET A 164 26.99 -8.00 -7.05
N ASN A 165 27.49 -6.78 -6.86
CA ASN A 165 28.92 -6.50 -6.77
C ASN A 165 29.46 -6.66 -5.34
N ASN A 166 28.79 -7.45 -4.47
CA ASN A 166 29.21 -7.74 -3.10
C ASN A 166 29.43 -6.51 -2.21
N GLY A 167 28.55 -5.51 -2.36
CA GLY A 167 28.50 -4.36 -1.48
C GLY A 167 28.36 -4.75 0.00
N ARG A 168 29.38 -4.42 0.80
CA ARG A 168 29.51 -4.89 2.20
C ARG A 168 28.58 -4.21 3.20
N LEU A 169 27.90 -3.14 2.81
CA LEU A 169 26.94 -2.46 3.67
C LEU A 169 25.62 -3.24 3.81
N LEU A 170 25.34 -4.17 2.90
CA LEU A 170 24.12 -4.99 2.96
C LEU A 170 24.35 -6.21 3.85
N THR A 171 23.41 -6.47 4.74
CA THR A 171 23.36 -7.65 5.61
C THR A 171 22.58 -8.80 4.95
N LEU A 172 22.56 -8.83 3.62
CA LEU A 172 21.85 -9.83 2.84
C LEU A 172 22.60 -11.17 2.83
N TYR A 173 21.87 -12.24 3.11
CA TYR A 173 22.35 -13.61 2.93
C TYR A 173 21.47 -14.38 1.94
N TYR A 174 22.04 -15.45 1.39
CA TYR A 174 21.44 -16.17 0.24
C TYR A 174 21.21 -17.64 0.50
N ARG A 175 21.93 -18.25 1.44
CA ARG A 175 21.72 -19.65 1.79
C ARG A 175 20.57 -19.77 2.80
N TRP A 176 19.62 -20.65 2.53
CA TRP A 176 18.43 -20.85 3.36
C TRP A 176 18.78 -21.26 4.80
N ASP A 177 19.88 -21.99 4.98
CA ASP A 177 20.31 -22.59 6.25
C ASP A 177 21.33 -21.75 7.03
N GLU A 178 21.81 -20.62 6.48
CA GLU A 178 22.94 -19.85 7.02
C GLU A 178 22.72 -19.37 8.45
N TYR A 179 21.51 -18.91 8.75
CA TYR A 179 21.07 -18.48 10.09
C TYR A 179 20.02 -19.42 10.70
N GLY A 180 19.81 -20.58 10.07
CA GLY A 180 18.84 -21.59 10.46
C GLY A 180 17.39 -21.26 10.06
N TRP A 181 16.58 -22.32 9.91
CA TRP A 181 15.18 -22.23 9.47
C TRP A 181 14.29 -21.39 10.40
N TRP A 182 14.56 -21.40 11.71
CA TRP A 182 13.82 -20.58 12.65
C TRP A 182 13.93 -19.09 12.32
N TRP A 183 15.16 -18.60 12.10
CA TRP A 183 15.37 -17.21 11.71
C TRP A 183 14.78 -16.93 10.33
N PHE A 184 14.91 -17.88 9.40
CA PHE A 184 14.37 -17.73 8.05
C PHE A 184 12.87 -17.32 8.06
N PHE A 185 12.05 -17.98 8.87
CA PHE A 185 10.63 -17.66 9.00
C PHE A 185 10.36 -16.49 9.95
N ALA A 186 11.11 -16.37 11.06
CA ALA A 186 10.92 -15.29 12.02
C ALA A 186 11.18 -13.91 11.40
N GLN A 187 12.20 -13.78 10.54
CA GLN A 187 12.54 -12.50 9.90
C GLN A 187 11.39 -11.97 9.03
N ILE A 188 10.59 -12.84 8.38
CA ILE A 188 9.44 -12.41 7.55
C ILE A 188 8.45 -11.64 8.41
N VAL A 189 8.10 -12.18 9.58
CA VAL A 189 7.17 -11.55 10.52
C VAL A 189 7.77 -10.29 11.12
N VAL A 190 9.05 -10.33 11.51
CA VAL A 190 9.76 -9.17 12.08
C VAL A 190 9.82 -8.01 11.09
N ILE A 191 10.23 -8.27 9.84
CA ILE A 191 10.32 -7.27 8.78
C ILE A 191 8.94 -6.71 8.47
N PHE A 192 7.92 -7.56 8.30
CA PHE A 192 6.55 -7.12 8.03
C PHE A 192 5.99 -6.23 9.15
N LEU A 193 6.11 -6.64 10.41
CA LEU A 193 5.62 -5.84 11.54
C LEU A 193 6.39 -4.52 11.69
N TYR A 194 7.71 -4.55 11.49
CA TYR A 194 8.55 -3.35 11.51
C TYR A 194 8.12 -2.36 10.43
N GLN A 195 8.03 -2.81 9.18
CA GLN A 195 7.68 -1.98 8.04
C GLN A 195 6.27 -1.42 8.16
N ASP A 196 5.29 -2.26 8.50
CA ASP A 196 3.90 -1.81 8.60
C ASP A 196 3.68 -0.82 9.76
N TYR A 197 4.30 -1.07 10.91
CA TYR A 197 4.19 -0.18 12.06
C TYR A 197 4.88 1.17 11.85
N LEU A 198 6.07 1.18 11.22
CA LEU A 198 6.72 2.44 10.88
C LEU A 198 6.00 3.17 9.75
N THR A 199 5.39 2.46 8.80
CA THR A 199 4.54 3.07 7.78
C THR A 199 3.35 3.77 8.42
N TYR A 200 2.67 3.14 9.38
CA TYR A 200 1.60 3.77 10.16
C TYR A 200 2.07 5.11 10.78
N TRP A 201 3.23 5.11 11.44
CA TRP A 201 3.75 6.33 12.07
C TRP A 201 4.18 7.38 11.07
N LEU A 202 4.91 6.99 10.02
CA LEU A 202 5.35 7.90 8.98
C LEU A 202 4.15 8.54 8.31
N HIS A 203 3.14 7.75 7.95
CA HIS A 203 1.89 8.21 7.37
C HIS A 203 1.17 9.20 8.30
N ARG A 204 1.02 8.85 9.59
CA ARG A 204 0.41 9.75 10.58
C ARG A 204 1.20 11.06 10.77
N ILE A 205 2.53 11.01 10.74
CA ILE A 205 3.40 12.19 10.84
C ILE A 205 3.21 13.08 9.61
N TYR A 206 3.09 12.50 8.42
CA TYR A 206 2.78 13.23 7.19
C TYR A 206 1.42 13.92 7.22
N HIS A 207 0.51 13.44 8.06
CA HIS A 207 -0.74 14.12 8.37
C HIS A 207 -0.62 15.23 9.42
N TRP A 208 0.56 15.61 9.89
CA TRP A 208 0.69 16.84 10.69
C TRP A 208 0.56 18.09 9.81
N PRO A 209 -0.03 19.20 10.31
CA PRO A 209 -0.44 20.33 9.47
C PRO A 209 0.61 20.84 8.48
N PHE A 210 1.87 20.96 8.93
CA PHE A 210 2.97 21.39 8.07
C PHE A 210 3.30 20.35 7.00
N LEU A 211 3.51 19.10 7.39
CA LEU A 211 3.90 18.04 6.46
C LEU A 211 2.77 17.70 5.49
N TYR A 212 1.54 17.73 5.96
CA TYR A 212 0.36 17.51 5.15
C TYR A 212 0.27 18.56 4.06
N LYS A 213 0.27 19.84 4.44
CA LYS A 213 0.10 20.94 3.49
C LYS A 213 1.18 20.97 2.40
N HIS A 214 2.42 20.63 2.74
CA HIS A 214 3.57 20.80 1.85
C HIS A 214 4.00 19.55 1.09
N PHE A 215 3.64 18.36 1.59
CA PHE A 215 4.05 17.09 1.00
C PHE A 215 2.83 16.20 0.74
N HIS A 216 2.06 15.88 1.78
CA HIS A 216 1.11 14.78 1.69
C HIS A 216 -0.22 15.16 1.02
N LYS A 217 -0.54 16.44 0.97
CA LYS A 217 -1.72 16.98 0.28
C LYS A 217 -1.71 16.69 -1.22
N LEU A 218 -0.53 16.52 -1.83
CA LEU A 218 -0.43 16.07 -3.22
C LEU A 218 -1.10 14.70 -3.38
N HIS A 219 -0.81 13.76 -2.50
CA HIS A 219 -1.43 12.43 -2.49
C HIS A 219 -2.94 12.51 -2.23
N HIS A 220 -3.35 13.34 -1.27
CA HIS A 220 -4.77 13.56 -0.91
C HIS A 220 -5.56 14.43 -1.90
N THR A 221 -4.92 14.89 -2.99
CA THR A 221 -5.65 15.51 -4.10
C THR A 221 -6.54 14.47 -4.82
N TYR A 222 -6.17 13.19 -4.74
CA TYR A 222 -6.89 12.06 -5.34
C TYR A 222 -7.89 11.43 -4.36
N LYS A 223 -8.92 12.19 -3.93
CA LYS A 223 -9.91 11.75 -2.92
C LYS A 223 -10.69 10.47 -3.27
N GLN A 224 -10.75 10.14 -4.56
CA GLN A 224 -11.25 8.86 -5.08
C GLN A 224 -10.07 8.13 -5.72
N PRO A 225 -9.18 7.53 -4.92
CA PRO A 225 -7.93 7.02 -5.44
C PRO A 225 -8.19 5.91 -6.48
N THR A 226 -7.23 5.76 -7.39
CA THR A 226 -7.13 4.62 -8.30
C THR A 226 -5.86 3.81 -8.00
N ALA A 227 -5.67 2.69 -8.71
CA ALA A 227 -4.49 1.86 -8.54
C ALA A 227 -3.17 2.64 -8.71
N PHE A 228 -3.18 3.76 -9.45
CA PHE A 228 -2.03 4.62 -9.67
C PHE A 228 -1.72 5.55 -8.48
N SER A 229 -2.69 5.83 -7.58
CA SER A 229 -2.48 6.75 -6.45
C SER A 229 -1.42 6.26 -5.47
N VAL A 230 -1.19 4.93 -5.39
CA VAL A 230 -0.25 4.31 -4.44
C VAL A 230 1.15 4.92 -4.53
N THR A 231 1.60 5.32 -5.72
CA THR A 231 2.91 5.94 -5.94
C THR A 231 2.81 7.42 -6.29
N ALA A 232 1.60 7.96 -6.49
CA ALA A 232 1.37 9.37 -6.75
C ALA A 232 1.51 10.21 -5.46
N ILE A 233 2.71 10.19 -4.89
CA ILE A 233 3.08 10.88 -3.66
C ILE A 233 4.27 11.82 -3.92
N HIS A 234 4.52 12.74 -2.99
CA HIS A 234 5.59 13.72 -3.18
C HIS A 234 6.99 13.05 -3.10
N PRO A 235 7.99 13.46 -3.90
CA PRO A 235 9.31 12.80 -3.96
C PRO A 235 10.05 12.67 -2.61
N VAL A 236 9.88 13.63 -1.72
CA VAL A 236 10.44 13.55 -0.35
C VAL A 236 9.77 12.42 0.45
N GLU A 237 8.46 12.20 0.28
CA GLU A 237 7.74 11.14 0.98
C GLU A 237 8.17 9.77 0.49
N ILE A 238 8.29 9.60 -0.84
CA ILE A 238 8.71 8.32 -1.38
C ILE A 238 10.12 7.94 -0.92
N LEU A 239 11.03 8.91 -0.76
CA LEU A 239 12.34 8.65 -0.18
C LEU A 239 12.27 8.20 1.28
N HIS A 240 11.48 8.86 2.13
CA HIS A 240 11.33 8.43 3.52
C HIS A 240 10.67 7.05 3.65
N VAL A 241 9.64 6.78 2.85
CA VAL A 241 9.00 5.46 2.79
C VAL A 241 10.02 4.42 2.36
N GLN A 242 10.75 4.65 1.27
CA GLN A 242 11.72 3.70 0.74
C GLN A 242 12.88 3.45 1.72
N LEU A 243 13.41 4.49 2.37
CA LEU A 243 14.44 4.33 3.40
C LEU A 243 13.94 3.48 4.57
N THR A 244 12.68 3.68 4.97
CA THR A 244 12.04 2.89 6.04
C THR A 244 11.93 1.43 5.63
N MET A 245 11.47 1.15 4.41
CA MET A 245 11.31 -0.21 3.88
C MET A 245 12.64 -0.94 3.74
N LEU A 246 13.68 -0.26 3.25
CA LEU A 246 14.99 -0.86 3.01
C LEU A 246 15.83 -1.04 4.28
N LEU A 247 15.52 -0.39 5.40
CA LEU A 247 16.39 -0.44 6.58
C LEU A 247 16.76 -1.86 7.07
N PRO A 248 15.88 -2.88 7.03
CA PRO A 248 16.21 -4.23 7.49
C PRO A 248 17.43 -4.84 6.79
N ILE A 249 17.59 -4.62 5.47
CA ILE A 249 18.72 -5.18 4.70
C ILE A 249 20.07 -4.48 4.96
N PHE A 250 20.09 -3.46 5.82
CA PHE A 250 21.31 -2.80 6.31
C PHE A 250 21.57 -3.06 7.80
N THR A 251 20.61 -3.60 8.54
CA THR A 251 20.64 -3.61 10.01
C THR A 251 20.56 -5.00 10.63
N ILE A 252 19.91 -5.96 9.97
CA ILE A 252 19.77 -7.33 10.46
C ILE A 252 20.09 -8.34 9.36
N PRO A 253 20.63 -9.53 9.70
CA PRO A 253 20.83 -10.58 8.71
C PRO A 253 19.51 -10.90 8.00
N THR A 254 19.43 -10.63 6.71
CA THR A 254 18.17 -10.72 5.96
C THR A 254 18.31 -11.64 4.75
N HIS A 255 17.48 -12.68 4.66
CA HIS A 255 17.45 -13.51 3.46
C HIS A 255 16.75 -12.72 2.35
N TRP A 256 17.40 -12.62 1.19
CA TRP A 256 16.85 -11.84 0.07
C TRP A 256 15.40 -12.25 -0.28
N ALA A 257 15.11 -13.55 -0.34
CA ALA A 257 13.77 -14.02 -0.72
C ALA A 257 12.70 -13.68 0.33
N ALA A 258 13.08 -13.70 1.61
CA ALA A 258 12.16 -13.32 2.70
C ALA A 258 11.85 -11.82 2.64
N PHE A 259 12.86 -10.99 2.36
CA PHE A 259 12.69 -9.56 2.18
C PHE A 259 11.75 -9.23 1.02
N TYR A 260 12.06 -9.72 -0.19
CA TYR A 260 11.21 -9.45 -1.35
C TYR A 260 9.81 -10.04 -1.24
N PHE A 261 9.63 -11.16 -0.52
CA PHE A 261 8.30 -11.65 -0.21
C PHE A 261 7.47 -10.62 0.57
N VAL A 262 8.05 -9.96 1.59
CA VAL A 262 7.35 -8.92 2.35
C VAL A 262 7.12 -7.67 1.50
N GLU A 263 8.12 -7.23 0.73
CA GLU A 263 7.98 -6.08 -0.17
C GLU A 263 6.84 -6.32 -1.19
N ILE A 264 6.79 -7.50 -1.81
CA ILE A 264 5.75 -7.89 -2.77
C ILE A 264 4.38 -7.84 -2.11
N TYR A 265 4.28 -8.44 -0.92
CA TYR A 265 3.05 -8.45 -0.15
C TYR A 265 2.56 -7.02 0.12
N THR A 266 3.43 -6.17 0.65
CA THR A 266 3.11 -4.79 1.04
C THR A 266 2.68 -3.96 -0.17
N TYR A 267 3.43 -4.01 -1.27
CA TYR A 267 3.11 -3.21 -2.45
C TYR A 267 1.84 -3.71 -3.16
N ALA A 268 1.61 -5.02 -3.20
CA ALA A 268 0.37 -5.58 -3.74
C ALA A 268 -0.86 -5.05 -3.00
N HIS A 269 -0.85 -5.09 -1.66
CA HIS A 269 -1.94 -4.52 -0.87
C HIS A 269 -2.03 -3.00 -1.02
N GLY A 270 -0.90 -2.32 -1.20
CA GLY A 270 -0.87 -0.89 -1.52
C GLY A 270 -1.66 -0.53 -2.77
N ILE A 271 -1.48 -1.27 -3.87
CA ILE A 271 -2.27 -1.09 -5.10
C ILE A 271 -3.76 -1.32 -4.83
N LEU A 272 -4.11 -2.39 -4.11
CA LEU A 272 -5.52 -2.72 -3.84
C LEU A 272 -6.18 -1.66 -2.96
N ASN A 273 -5.50 -1.21 -1.91
CA ASN A 273 -6.00 -0.21 -0.96
C ASN A 273 -6.24 1.16 -1.62
N HIS A 274 -5.49 1.49 -2.66
CA HIS A 274 -5.70 2.72 -3.43
C HIS A 274 -6.60 2.53 -4.65
N SER A 275 -6.96 1.31 -5.03
CA SER A 275 -7.70 1.06 -6.28
C SER A 275 -9.08 1.72 -6.36
N GLY A 276 -9.67 2.08 -5.22
CA GLY A 276 -11.07 2.52 -5.11
C GLY A 276 -12.07 1.38 -5.36
N VAL A 277 -11.61 0.14 -5.49
CA VAL A 277 -12.42 -1.07 -5.70
C VAL A 277 -12.73 -1.71 -4.35
N ASN A 278 -13.95 -2.23 -4.17
CA ASN A 278 -14.53 -2.76 -2.95
C ASN A 278 -14.04 -4.17 -2.56
N ILE A 279 -12.73 -4.37 -2.48
CA ILE A 279 -12.11 -5.66 -2.18
C ILE A 279 -12.10 -5.93 -0.68
N LYS A 280 -12.58 -7.12 -0.30
CA LYS A 280 -12.59 -7.60 1.09
C LYS A 280 -11.25 -8.21 1.46
N SER A 281 -10.90 -8.11 2.74
CA SER A 281 -9.79 -8.86 3.30
C SER A 281 -9.98 -10.36 3.04
N PHE A 282 -8.88 -11.05 2.78
CA PHE A 282 -8.89 -12.49 2.68
C PHE A 282 -9.03 -13.15 4.05
N TRP A 283 -9.74 -14.28 4.13
CA TRP A 283 -9.99 -15.00 5.40
C TRP A 283 -8.70 -15.45 6.11
N TRP A 284 -7.61 -15.65 5.36
CA TRP A 284 -6.30 -16.06 5.86
C TRP A 284 -5.40 -14.87 6.24
N GLN A 285 -5.87 -13.64 6.08
CA GLN A 285 -5.19 -12.40 6.45
C GLN A 285 -6.08 -11.55 7.39
N PRO A 286 -6.42 -12.04 8.59
CA PRO A 286 -7.36 -11.36 9.48
C PRO A 286 -6.89 -9.96 9.94
N TRP A 287 -5.60 -9.65 9.80
CA TRP A 287 -5.03 -8.34 10.10
C TRP A 287 -5.29 -7.29 9.01
N GLN A 288 -5.51 -7.72 7.76
CA GLN A 288 -5.74 -6.83 6.63
C GLN A 288 -7.13 -6.19 6.71
N PRO A 289 -7.22 -4.85 6.63
CA PRO A 289 -8.51 -4.20 6.46
C PRO A 289 -9.06 -4.42 5.05
N ASP A 290 -10.37 -4.20 4.87
CA ASP A 290 -10.96 -4.09 3.53
C ASP A 290 -10.48 -2.79 2.88
N THR A 291 -10.46 -2.69 1.55
CA THR A 291 -9.95 -1.49 0.84
C THR A 291 -10.70 -0.21 1.18
N MET A 292 -11.99 -0.32 1.55
CA MET A 292 -12.81 0.77 2.07
C MET A 292 -12.17 1.47 3.29
N PHE A 293 -11.30 0.79 4.03
CA PHE A 293 -10.58 1.40 5.15
C PHE A 293 -9.68 2.55 4.70
N HIS A 294 -8.89 2.34 3.64
CA HIS A 294 -7.98 3.33 3.08
C HIS A 294 -8.68 4.30 2.12
N ASP A 295 -9.74 3.84 1.44
CA ASP A 295 -10.61 4.75 0.68
C ASP A 295 -11.27 5.80 1.61
N ASN A 296 -11.73 5.38 2.79
CA ASN A 296 -12.18 6.29 3.85
C ASN A 296 -11.07 7.22 4.34
N HIS A 297 -9.81 6.77 4.38
CA HIS A 297 -8.69 7.64 4.72
C HIS A 297 -8.56 8.79 3.72
N HIS A 298 -8.65 8.52 2.41
CA HIS A 298 -8.67 9.56 1.36
C HIS A 298 -9.92 10.46 1.40
N GLN A 299 -11.06 9.91 1.81
CA GLN A 299 -12.31 10.67 1.93
C GLN A 299 -12.32 11.60 3.15
N TYR A 300 -11.79 11.15 4.29
CA TYR A 300 -11.87 11.81 5.59
C TYR A 300 -10.53 12.38 6.11
N PHE A 301 -9.45 12.20 5.36
CA PHE A 301 -8.08 12.70 5.54
C PHE A 301 -7.38 12.19 6.80
N HIS A 302 -7.82 12.61 7.98
CA HIS A 302 -7.08 12.43 9.23
C HIS A 302 -7.67 11.30 10.06
N VAL A 303 -7.63 10.08 9.51
CA VAL A 303 -8.17 8.87 10.12
C VAL A 303 -7.59 7.63 9.43
N ASN A 304 -7.60 6.45 10.05
CA ASN A 304 -7.25 5.18 9.40
C ASN A 304 -5.84 5.21 8.73
N PHE A 305 -4.79 5.51 9.48
CA PHE A 305 -3.43 5.65 8.93
C PHE A 305 -2.72 4.31 8.65
N GLY A 306 -3.24 3.20 9.19
CA GLY A 306 -2.68 1.88 9.01
C GLY A 306 -2.71 1.45 7.55
N PHE A 307 -1.69 0.69 7.14
CA PHE A 307 -1.57 0.27 5.75
C PHE A 307 -2.05 -1.17 5.56
N ASN A 308 -1.37 -2.14 6.19
CA ASN A 308 -1.78 -3.55 6.18
C ASN A 308 -2.44 -4.00 7.48
N ILE A 309 -2.25 -3.27 8.58
CA ILE A 309 -2.79 -3.65 9.89
C ILE A 309 -3.58 -2.48 10.47
N GLY A 310 -4.91 -2.59 10.45
CA GLY A 310 -5.80 -1.59 11.05
C GLY A 310 -5.75 -1.54 12.58
N LEU A 311 -5.13 -2.53 13.24
CA LEU A 311 -4.98 -2.58 14.69
C LEU A 311 -4.16 -1.39 15.23
N TRP A 312 -3.22 -0.85 14.44
CA TRP A 312 -2.44 0.32 14.86
C TRP A 312 -3.33 1.52 15.12
N ASP A 313 -4.33 1.74 14.27
CA ASP A 313 -5.31 2.81 14.46
C ASP A 313 -6.18 2.60 15.70
N VAL A 314 -6.50 1.35 16.04
CA VAL A 314 -7.23 1.03 17.28
C VAL A 314 -6.36 1.36 18.50
N ILE A 315 -5.10 0.91 18.51
CA ILE A 315 -4.16 1.14 19.61
C ILE A 315 -3.94 2.63 19.85
N HIS A 316 -3.82 3.42 18.79
CA HIS A 316 -3.49 4.84 18.88
C HIS A 316 -4.70 5.77 18.84
N GLY A 317 -5.92 5.21 18.77
CA GLY A 317 -7.18 5.96 18.76
C GLY A 317 -7.39 6.80 17.50
N THR A 318 -6.91 6.32 16.35
CA THR A 318 -7.05 6.96 15.03
C THR A 318 -7.95 6.20 14.07
N TYR A 319 -8.61 5.14 14.54
CA TYR A 319 -9.61 4.40 13.78
C TYR A 319 -10.88 5.23 13.61
N ARG A 320 -11.51 5.18 12.43
CA ARG A 320 -12.74 5.93 12.14
C ARG A 320 -13.86 5.58 13.11
N ARG A 321 -14.53 6.61 13.63
CA ARG A 321 -15.64 6.45 14.58
C ARG A 321 -16.93 7.03 14.05
N LYS A 322 -18.04 6.37 14.38
CA LYS A 322 -19.39 6.75 13.95
C LYS A 322 -19.82 8.10 14.54
N ASP A 323 -19.40 8.43 15.76
CA ASP A 323 -19.78 9.61 16.56
C ASP A 323 -18.91 10.85 16.32
N ARG A 324 -18.11 10.87 15.24
CA ARG A 324 -17.15 11.93 14.93
C ARG A 324 -17.36 12.49 13.54
N VAL A 325 -17.10 13.79 13.38
CA VAL A 325 -16.92 14.43 12.08
C VAL A 325 -15.43 14.48 11.75
N TYR A 326 -15.09 14.23 10.50
CA TYR A 326 -13.74 14.38 9.97
C TYR A 326 -13.74 15.36 8.79
N SER A 327 -12.62 16.03 8.58
CA SER A 327 -12.39 16.89 7.42
C SER A 327 -10.90 17.12 7.26
N GLU A 328 -10.49 17.69 6.12
CA GLU A 328 -9.11 18.08 5.85
C GLU A 328 -8.53 19.04 6.91
N GLU A 329 -9.37 19.76 7.64
CA GLU A 329 -8.96 20.74 8.65
C GLU A 329 -8.97 20.17 10.09
N ILE A 330 -9.47 18.95 10.30
CA ILE A 330 -9.56 18.31 11.62
C ILE A 330 -8.43 17.29 11.79
N TYR A 331 -7.25 17.79 12.16
CA TYR A 331 -6.03 17.00 12.31
C TYR A 331 -6.00 16.08 13.54
N GLY A 332 -5.05 15.15 13.54
CA GLY A 332 -4.67 14.37 14.73
C GLY A 332 -5.31 12.99 14.87
N GLY A 333 -6.16 12.57 13.92
CA GLY A 333 -6.67 11.21 13.85
C GLY A 333 -7.96 10.93 14.63
N LYS A 334 -8.36 11.84 15.53
CA LYS A 334 -9.45 11.59 16.48
C LYS A 334 -10.84 12.01 15.99
N GLY A 335 -10.90 12.90 15.00
CA GLY A 335 -12.13 13.55 14.58
C GLY A 335 -12.72 14.47 15.65
N LYS A 336 -13.67 15.31 15.25
CA LYS A 336 -14.38 16.26 16.11
C LYS A 336 -15.65 15.60 16.65
N ASP A 337 -15.94 15.76 17.94
CA ASP A 337 -17.18 15.23 18.53
C ASP A 337 -18.41 15.85 17.85
N PHE A 338 -19.45 15.06 17.61
CA PHE A 338 -20.72 15.58 17.08
C PHE A 338 -21.31 16.71 17.93
N LYS A 339 -21.08 16.72 19.24
CA LYS A 339 -21.54 17.78 20.16
C LYS A 339 -20.77 19.09 20.01
N GLU A 340 -19.59 19.04 19.39
CA GLU A 340 -18.73 20.20 19.16
C GLU A 340 -18.78 20.65 17.70
N ALA A 341 -19.23 19.77 16.80
CA ALA A 341 -19.36 20.05 15.39
C ALA A 341 -20.44 21.12 15.12
N SER A 342 -20.14 22.02 14.21
CA SER A 342 -21.13 22.95 13.66
C SER A 342 -22.14 22.20 12.80
N GLN A 343 -23.33 22.79 12.62
CA GLN A 343 -24.34 22.23 11.73
C GLN A 343 -23.81 21.99 10.30
N LEU A 344 -23.00 22.89 9.76
CA LEU A 344 -22.41 22.73 8.43
C LEU A 344 -21.42 21.55 8.37
N GLU A 345 -20.61 21.35 9.42
CA GLU A 345 -19.70 20.21 9.52
C GLU A 345 -20.48 18.89 9.55
N LEU A 346 -21.57 18.83 10.34
CA LEU A 346 -22.45 17.66 10.41
C LEU A 346 -23.14 17.37 9.07
N GLU A 347 -23.70 18.39 8.43
CA GLU A 347 -24.37 18.23 7.13
C GLU A 347 -23.43 17.72 6.05
N LYS A 348 -22.18 18.21 6.02
CA LYS A 348 -21.15 17.71 5.09
C LYS A 348 -20.74 16.27 5.39
N ASP A 349 -20.51 15.93 6.65
CA ASP A 349 -20.15 14.57 7.06
C ASP A 349 -21.25 13.56 6.73
N ILE A 350 -22.52 13.92 7.00
CA ILE A 350 -23.69 13.11 6.62
C ILE A 350 -23.77 12.93 5.11
N ALA A 351 -23.52 13.99 4.33
CA ALA A 351 -23.53 13.91 2.88
C ALA A 351 -22.42 12.99 2.35
N GLU A 352 -21.21 13.05 2.92
CA GLU A 352 -20.09 12.18 2.56
C GLU A 352 -20.37 10.70 2.87
N ARG A 353 -20.95 10.39 4.04
CA ARG A 353 -21.34 9.01 4.40
C ARG A 353 -22.29 8.37 3.39
N LYS A 354 -23.26 9.14 2.89
CA LYS A 354 -24.26 8.64 1.93
C LYS A 354 -23.66 8.24 0.57
N LEU A 355 -22.44 8.67 0.27
CA LEU A 355 -21.74 8.34 -0.97
C LEU A 355 -21.00 7.00 -0.90
N GLU A 356 -20.85 6.44 0.30
CA GLU A 356 -20.10 5.21 0.52
C GLU A 356 -20.95 3.99 0.15
N ASN A 357 -20.36 3.05 -0.56
CA ASN A 357 -21.03 1.81 -0.96
C ASN A 357 -21.17 0.87 0.25
N PRO A 358 -22.40 0.49 0.67
CA PRO A 358 -22.59 -0.46 1.76
C PRO A 358 -21.93 -1.83 1.48
N ASN A 359 -21.90 -2.24 0.20
CA ASN A 359 -21.25 -3.48 -0.22
C ASN A 359 -19.72 -3.40 -0.15
N ALA A 360 -19.12 -2.23 0.12
CA ALA A 360 -17.69 -2.08 0.32
C ALA A 360 -17.25 -2.30 1.76
N TYR A 361 -18.19 -2.40 2.71
CA TYR A 361 -17.92 -2.78 4.09
C TYR A 361 -17.96 -4.29 4.35
N ARG A 362 -17.22 -4.76 5.36
CA ARG A 362 -17.26 -6.17 5.79
C ARG A 362 -18.71 -6.57 6.11
N ASN A 363 -19.12 -7.74 5.65
CA ASN A 363 -20.50 -8.25 5.74
C ASN A 363 -21.56 -7.41 4.99
N ASN A 364 -21.15 -6.49 4.11
CA ASN A 364 -22.03 -5.60 3.35
C ASN A 364 -22.91 -4.70 4.24
N VAL A 365 -22.36 -4.25 5.38
CA VAL A 365 -23.05 -3.37 6.34
C VAL A 365 -22.28 -2.07 6.51
N HIS A 366 -22.89 -0.94 6.17
CA HIS A 366 -22.31 0.39 6.37
C HIS A 366 -22.34 0.79 7.86
N GLN A 367 -21.33 0.39 8.62
CA GLN A 367 -21.28 0.60 10.07
C GLN A 367 -21.25 2.07 10.52
N TYR A 368 -20.92 3.00 9.61
CA TYR A 368 -20.89 4.43 9.89
C TYR A 368 -22.17 5.17 9.48
N ASP A 369 -23.18 4.49 8.94
CA ASP A 369 -24.38 5.19 8.42
C ASP A 369 -25.21 5.71 9.58
N LEU A 370 -25.83 6.87 9.41
CA LEU A 370 -26.68 7.50 10.41
C LEU A 370 -28.14 7.37 9.99
N ASP A 371 -28.96 6.78 10.85
CA ASP A 371 -30.39 6.70 10.59
C ASP A 371 -31.07 8.08 10.75
N GLU A 372 -32.30 8.21 10.23
CA GLU A 372 -33.03 9.48 10.27
C GLU A 372 -33.27 10.00 11.69
N ARG A 373 -33.40 9.10 12.68
CA ARG A 373 -33.60 9.47 14.09
C ARG A 373 -32.30 10.02 14.66
N GLU A 374 -31.17 9.33 14.44
CA GLU A 374 -29.84 9.78 14.82
C GLU A 374 -29.56 11.18 14.24
N ILE A 375 -29.85 11.39 12.96
CA ILE A 375 -29.68 12.69 12.30
C ILE A 375 -30.59 13.76 12.93
N THR A 376 -31.86 13.45 13.14
CA THR A 376 -32.84 14.39 13.72
C THR A 376 -32.44 14.81 15.13
N ASP A 377 -31.99 13.85 15.95
CA ASP A 377 -31.55 14.09 17.32
C ASP A 377 -30.28 14.95 17.36
N LEU A 378 -29.32 14.70 16.46
CA LEU A 378 -28.11 15.52 16.33
C LEU A 378 -28.43 16.97 15.96
N ILE A 379 -29.28 17.18 14.95
CA ILE A 379 -29.70 18.53 14.53
C ILE A 379 -30.42 19.24 15.68
N ARG A 380 -31.29 18.53 16.42
CA ARG A 380 -32.02 19.09 17.56
C ARG A 380 -31.09 19.49 18.70
N GLN A 381 -30.09 18.67 19.03
CA GLN A 381 -29.10 18.96 20.07
C GLN A 381 -28.26 20.19 19.71
N ASN A 382 -27.79 20.28 18.46
CA ASN A 382 -26.98 21.42 17.99
C ASN A 382 -27.75 22.75 18.10
N LYS A 383 -29.05 22.75 17.73
CA LYS A 383 -29.91 23.94 17.86
C LYS A 383 -30.08 24.40 19.32
N LYS A 384 -30.23 23.46 20.26
CA LYS A 384 -30.37 23.78 21.70
C LYS A 384 -29.09 24.36 22.31
N GLN A 385 -27.92 23.88 21.89
CA GLN A 385 -26.63 24.42 22.36
C GLN A 385 -26.36 25.84 21.89
N LYS A 386 -26.90 26.26 20.75
CA LYS A 386 -26.74 27.64 20.23
C LYS A 386 -27.75 28.63 20.80
N SER A 387 -28.86 28.14 21.36
CA SER A 387 -29.90 28.99 21.96
C SER A 387 -29.67 29.30 23.44
N ASN A 388 -28.73 28.59 24.08
CA ASN A 388 -28.24 28.83 25.43
C ASN A 388 -26.85 29.47 25.36
#